data_AF-A0A6L7TIR1-F1
#
_entry.id   AF-A0A6L7TIR1-F1
#
_cell.length_a   1.000
_cell.length_b   1.000
_cell.length_c   1.000
_cell.angle_alpha   90.00
_cell.angle_beta   90.00
_cell.angle_gamma   90.00
#
_symmetry.space_group_name_H-M   'P 1'
#
loop_
_entity.id
_entity.type
_entity.pdbx_description
1 polymer ?
#
loop_
_entity_poly.entity_id
_entity_poly.type
_entity_poly.pdbx_seq_one_letter_code
_entity_poly.pdbx_strand_id
1 'polypeptide(L)'
;MNAQPEQRADQEFAGHDGPEVEFTPVISQWRVEGVNRDLTPLQYHYLSLLQRLIALKDSYRDDPDAEDWLASAISKSIFSTLQDSIEANVGDEAKDMLSPQQRVE
;
A
#
# COMPACT_ATOMS: atom_id res chain seq x y z
N MET A 1 -67.73 -0.41 -39.08
CA MET A 1 -66.44 -1.04 -39.46
C MET A 1 -65.55 -0.99 -38.25
N ASN A 2 -65.21 -2.17 -37.71
CA ASN A 2 -64.33 -2.40 -36.58
C ASN A 2 -62.87 -2.36 -37.05
N ALA A 3 -61.98 -1.69 -36.31
CA ALA A 3 -60.63 -2.18 -35.96
C ALA A 3 -59.90 -1.16 -35.05
N GLN A 4 -59.25 -1.71 -34.04
CA GLN A 4 -58.51 -1.10 -32.93
C GLN A 4 -57.22 -0.36 -33.33
N PRO A 5 -56.68 0.49 -32.44
CA PRO A 5 -55.38 1.15 -32.63
C PRO A 5 -54.21 0.20 -32.37
N GLU A 6 -53.22 0.17 -33.27
CA GLU A 6 -51.91 -0.45 -33.01
C GLU A 6 -51.10 0.46 -32.08
N GLN A 7 -50.90 0.01 -30.84
CA GLN A 7 -50.00 0.66 -29.90
C GLN A 7 -48.55 0.43 -30.36
N ARG A 8 -47.89 1.48 -30.85
CA ARG A 8 -46.44 1.48 -31.01
C ARG A 8 -45.78 1.40 -29.64
N ALA A 9 -45.16 0.27 -29.38
CA ALA A 9 -44.23 0.07 -28.29
C ALA A 9 -42.90 0.75 -28.63
N ASP A 10 -42.86 2.07 -28.50
CA ASP A 10 -41.62 2.84 -28.44
C ASP A 10 -41.62 3.59 -27.11
N GLN A 11 -41.53 2.83 -26.01
CA GLN A 11 -41.24 3.40 -24.70
C GLN A 11 -39.76 3.74 -24.68
N GLU A 12 -39.45 4.98 -25.08
CA GLU A 12 -38.13 5.56 -24.94
C GLU A 12 -37.72 5.51 -23.46
N PHE A 13 -36.49 5.03 -23.25
CA PHE A 13 -35.86 4.71 -21.97
C PHE A 13 -35.72 5.98 -21.12
N ALA A 14 -36.77 6.33 -20.38
CA ALA A 14 -36.79 7.49 -19.50
C ALA A 14 -35.92 7.23 -18.27
N GLY A 15 -34.74 7.87 -18.27
CA GLY A 15 -34.01 8.33 -17.09
C GLY A 15 -33.76 7.27 -16.02
N HIS A 16 -32.65 6.55 -16.14
CA HIS A 16 -32.00 5.93 -14.98
C HIS A 16 -31.38 7.06 -14.14
N ASP A 17 -32.21 7.82 -13.43
CA ASP A 17 -31.83 8.78 -12.39
C ASP A 17 -31.50 7.99 -11.10
N GLY A 18 -30.62 7.01 -11.25
CA GLY A 18 -29.92 6.44 -10.10
C GLY A 18 -28.87 7.46 -9.67
N PRO A 19 -28.59 7.61 -8.36
CA PRO A 19 -27.56 8.54 -7.93
C PRO A 19 -26.29 8.23 -8.70
N GLU A 20 -25.79 9.22 -9.44
CA GLU A 20 -24.46 9.19 -10.01
C GLU A 20 -23.54 8.99 -8.81
N VAL A 21 -23.13 7.74 -8.55
CA VAL A 21 -22.15 7.46 -7.53
C VAL A 21 -20.88 8.08 -8.08
N GLU A 22 -20.65 9.35 -7.74
CA GLU A 22 -19.37 9.99 -7.89
C GLU A 22 -18.37 9.06 -7.20
N PHE A 23 -17.63 8.31 -8.01
CA PHE A 23 -16.49 7.55 -7.56
C PHE A 23 -15.45 8.60 -7.14
N THR A 24 -15.60 9.16 -5.94
CA THR A 24 -14.49 9.85 -5.30
C THR A 24 -13.46 8.75 -5.09
N PRO A 25 -12.32 8.75 -5.82
CA PRO A 25 -11.27 7.80 -5.50
C PRO A 25 -10.96 8.04 -4.03
N VAL A 26 -11.14 7.02 -3.20
CA VAL A 26 -10.56 7.02 -1.86
C VAL A 26 -9.06 7.04 -2.13
N ILE A 27 -8.48 8.24 -2.21
CA ILE A 27 -7.03 8.41 -2.26
C ILE A 27 -6.57 8.02 -0.86
N SER A 28 -6.37 6.73 -0.64
CA SER A 28 -5.64 6.25 0.52
C SER A 28 -4.31 6.99 0.50
N GLN A 29 -4.12 7.90 1.44
CA GLN A 29 -2.84 8.59 1.60
C GLN A 29 -1.84 7.53 2.05
N TRP A 30 -1.12 6.95 1.08
CA TRP A 30 -0.07 5.98 1.32
C TRP A 30 1.15 6.71 1.88
N ARG A 31 1.11 7.02 3.17
CA ARG A 31 2.16 7.74 3.89
C ARG A 31 2.87 6.82 4.88
N VAL A 32 4.19 6.91 4.90
CA VAL A 32 5.04 6.30 5.93
C VAL A 32 5.68 7.44 6.72
N GLU A 33 5.79 7.30 8.04
CA GLU A 33 6.45 8.32 8.87
C GLU A 33 7.89 8.58 8.38
N GLY A 34 8.30 9.84 8.37
CA GLY A 34 9.59 10.27 7.81
C GLY A 34 9.62 10.44 6.29
N VAL A 35 8.59 10.00 5.56
CA VAL A 35 8.53 10.11 4.09
C VAL A 35 7.62 11.26 3.67
N ASN A 36 8.21 12.36 3.22
CA ASN A 36 7.51 13.60 2.87
C ASN A 36 7.11 13.67 1.38
N ARG A 37 6.56 12.58 0.84
CA ARG A 37 5.98 12.52 -0.52
C ARG A 37 4.86 11.49 -0.62
N ASP A 38 4.02 11.63 -1.64
CA ASP A 38 3.02 10.62 -1.98
C ASP A 38 3.70 9.38 -2.56
N LEU A 39 3.27 8.20 -2.10
CA LEU A 39 3.80 6.91 -2.52
C LEU A 39 2.81 6.18 -3.42
N THR A 40 3.33 5.44 -4.38
CA THR A 40 2.54 4.39 -5.04
C THR A 40 2.23 3.26 -4.04
N PRO A 41 1.18 2.46 -4.26
CA PRO A 41 0.88 1.32 -3.39
C PRO A 41 2.07 0.36 -3.22
N LEU A 42 2.86 0.15 -4.28
CA LEU A 42 4.03 -0.71 -4.26
C LEU A 42 5.17 -0.13 -3.39
N GLN A 43 5.44 1.17 -3.56
CA GLN A 43 6.43 1.88 -2.75
C GLN A 43 6.07 1.88 -1.27
N TYR A 44 4.80 2.15 -0.95
CA TYR A 44 4.29 2.07 0.41
C TYR A 44 4.42 0.66 0.99
N HIS A 45 4.13 -0.37 0.20
CA HIS A 45 4.26 -1.75 0.63
C HIS A 45 5.71 -2.07 1.05
N TYR A 46 6.69 -1.73 0.22
CA TYR A 46 8.10 -2.03 0.52
C TYR A 46 8.61 -1.26 1.74
N LEU A 47 8.30 0.04 1.85
CA LEU A 47 8.70 0.84 3.01
C LEU A 47 8.02 0.36 4.31
N SER A 48 6.74 0.02 4.26
CA SER A 48 6.00 -0.53 5.41
C SER A 48 6.48 -1.92 5.81
N LEU A 49 6.91 -2.74 4.84
CA LEU A 49 7.52 -4.04 5.11
C LEU A 49 8.89 -3.87 5.78
N LEU A 50 9.71 -2.96 5.25
CA LEU A 50 11.04 -2.67 5.80
C LEU A 50 10.95 -2.18 7.25
N GLN A 51 10.03 -1.26 7.55
CA GLN A 51 9.80 -0.77 8.91
C GLN A 51 9.43 -1.91 9.88
N ARG A 52 8.53 -2.82 9.48
CA ARG A 52 8.14 -3.98 10.29
C ARG A 52 9.30 -4.95 10.50
N LEU A 53 10.11 -5.21 9.47
CA LEU A 53 11.28 -6.08 9.58
C LEU A 53 12.36 -5.47 10.49
N ILE A 54 12.55 -4.16 10.44
CA ILE A 54 13.43 -3.42 11.35
C ILE A 54 12.96 -3.56 12.80
N ALA A 55 11.68 -3.30 13.06
CA ALA A 55 11.11 -3.45 14.40
C ALA A 55 11.23 -4.89 14.92
N LEU A 56 11.00 -5.87 14.04
CA LEU A 56 11.18 -7.29 14.37
C LEU A 56 12.64 -7.62 14.69
N LYS A 57 13.59 -7.11 13.91
CA LYS A 57 15.02 -7.28 14.20
C LYS A 57 15.38 -6.72 15.57
N ASP A 58 14.85 -5.54 15.89
CA ASP A 58 15.14 -4.86 17.15
C ASP A 58 14.51 -5.60 18.34
N SER A 59 13.30 -6.14 18.21
CA SER A 59 12.71 -6.99 19.25
C SER A 59 13.49 -8.29 19.49
N TYR A 60 14.06 -8.87 18.43
CA TYR A 60 14.87 -10.09 18.52
C TYR A 60 16.27 -9.86 19.08
N ARG A 61 16.81 -8.63 18.99
CA ARG A 61 18.13 -8.31 19.53
C ARG A 61 18.16 -8.40 21.05
N ASP A 62 17.06 -8.08 21.70
CA ASP A 62 16.96 -8.00 23.16
C ASP A 62 16.40 -9.30 23.78
N ASP A 63 16.12 -10.33 22.96
CA ASP A 63 15.62 -11.64 23.37
C ASP A 63 16.78 -12.65 23.58
N PRO A 64 17.04 -13.11 24.82
CA PRO A 64 18.13 -14.06 25.11
C PRO A 64 17.87 -15.47 24.57
N ASP A 65 16.63 -15.81 24.21
CA ASP A 65 16.24 -17.11 23.66
C ASP A 65 16.14 -17.06 22.12
N ALA A 66 16.51 -15.93 21.50
CA ALA A 66 16.47 -15.76 20.05
C ALA A 66 17.37 -16.76 19.32
N GLU A 67 16.78 -17.49 18.37
CA GLU A 67 17.53 -18.43 17.55
C GLU A 67 18.33 -17.71 16.44
N ASP A 68 19.62 -18.06 16.30
CA ASP A 68 20.55 -17.48 15.32
C ASP A 68 20.05 -17.54 13.87
N TRP A 69 19.35 -18.63 13.52
CA TRP A 69 18.83 -18.82 12.17
C TRP A 69 17.72 -17.81 11.85
N LEU A 70 16.94 -17.40 12.85
CA LEU A 70 15.85 -16.46 12.70
C LEU A 70 16.38 -15.03 12.59
N ALA A 71 17.35 -14.65 13.42
CA ALA A 71 18.07 -13.38 13.29
C ALA A 71 18.74 -13.25 11.90
N SER A 72 19.31 -14.35 11.40
CA SER A 72 19.89 -14.42 10.05
C SER A 72 18.83 -14.30 8.95
N ALA A 73 17.66 -14.93 9.12
CA ALA A 73 16.56 -14.84 8.17
C ALA A 73 16.01 -13.41 8.09
N ILE A 74 15.77 -12.77 9.24
CA ILE A 74 15.31 -11.37 9.32
C ILE A 74 16.30 -10.43 8.62
N SER A 75 17.61 -10.60 8.87
CA SER A 75 18.64 -9.77 8.23
C SER A 75 18.64 -9.92 6.70
N LYS A 76 18.44 -11.14 6.18
CA LYS A 76 18.31 -11.39 4.75
C LYS A 76 17.03 -10.78 4.17
N SER A 77 15.92 -10.88 4.88
CA SER A 77 14.66 -10.26 4.49
C SER A 77 14.79 -8.74 4.40
N ILE A 78 15.42 -8.09 5.39
CA ILE A 78 15.70 -6.65 5.36
C ILE A 78 16.52 -6.28 4.13
N PHE A 79 17.58 -7.04 3.84
CA PHE A 79 18.42 -6.78 2.66
C PHE A 79 17.65 -6.94 1.35
N SER A 80 16.84 -7.99 1.22
CA SER A 80 15.98 -8.20 0.04
C SER A 80 15.00 -7.06 -0.15
N THR A 81 14.28 -6.67 0.90
CA THR A 81 13.30 -5.57 0.83
C THR A 81 13.96 -4.22 0.55
N LEU A 82 15.20 -4.01 1.00
CA LEU A 82 15.97 -2.82 0.61
C LEU A 82 16.27 -2.81 -0.89
N GLN A 83 16.64 -3.94 -1.49
CA GLN A 83 16.82 -4.04 -2.94
C GLN A 83 15.51 -3.74 -3.67
N ASP A 84 14.40 -4.34 -3.24
CA ASP A 84 13.07 -4.08 -3.82
C ASP A 84 12.69 -2.60 -3.72
N SER A 85 13.03 -1.94 -2.61
CA SER A 85 12.81 -0.50 -2.39
C SER A 85 13.64 0.37 -3.35
N ILE A 86 14.88 -0.04 -3.63
CA ILE A 86 15.75 0.62 -4.62
C ILE A 86 15.14 0.48 -6.02
N GLU A 87 14.71 -0.73 -6.39
CA GLU A 87 14.04 -0.99 -7.68
C GLU A 87 12.72 -0.21 -7.82
N ALA A 88 12.01 0.01 -6.72
CA ALA A 88 10.79 0.82 -6.67
C ALA A 88 11.03 2.34 -6.56
N ASN A 89 12.28 2.81 -6.69
CA ASN A 89 12.66 4.23 -6.65
C ASN A 89 12.33 4.93 -5.32
N VAL A 90 12.41 4.18 -4.21
CA VAL A 90 12.31 4.64 -2.80
C VAL A 90 13.53 4.19 -1.99
N GLY A 91 14.66 3.97 -2.66
CA GLY A 91 15.87 3.43 -2.06
C GLY A 91 16.52 4.36 -1.04
N ASP A 92 16.38 5.68 -1.21
CA ASP A 92 16.99 6.64 -0.29
C ASP A 92 16.20 6.73 1.01
N GLU A 93 14.87 6.78 0.95
CA GLU A 93 14.03 6.68 2.16
C GLU A 93 14.24 5.36 2.90
N ALA A 94 14.39 4.25 2.16
CA ALA A 94 14.67 2.94 2.74
C ALA A 94 16.04 2.88 3.45
N LYS A 95 17.07 3.53 2.89
CA LYS A 95 18.39 3.63 3.54
C LYS A 95 18.34 4.52 4.78
N ASP A 96 17.60 5.61 4.73
CA ASP A 96 17.42 6.52 5.87
C ASP A 96 16.78 5.78 7.06
N MET A 97 15.79 4.92 6.82
CA MET A 97 15.19 4.05 7.86
C MET A 97 16.19 3.09 8.52
N LEU A 98 17.25 2.69 7.81
CA LEU A 98 18.30 1.81 8.34
C LEU A 98 19.42 2.58 9.03
N SER A 99 19.50 3.90 8.83
CA SER A 99 20.55 4.73 9.40
C SER A 99 20.42 4.80 10.93
N PRO A 100 21.52 4.61 11.69
CA PRO A 100 21.50 4.67 13.15
C PRO A 100 20.97 6.01 13.71
N GLN A 101 21.06 7.07 12.92
CA GLN A 101 20.64 8.43 13.26
C GLN A 101 19.11 8.59 13.39
N GLN A 102 18.32 7.66 12.85
CA GLN A 102 16.86 7.64 12.99
C GLN A 102 16.38 6.71 14.12
N ARG A 103 17.30 6.06 14.85
CA ARG A 103 17.00 5.11 15.94
C ARG A 103 17.13 5.71 17.34
N VAL A 104 17.31 7.02 17.46
CA VAL A 104 17.50 7.73 18.74
C VAL A 104 16.51 8.89 18.81
N GLU A 105 15.27 8.61 19.21
CA GLU A 105 14.36 9.52 19.93
C GLU A 105 13.53 8.73 20.94
#